data_AF-A0A1M7YM82-F1
#
_entry.id   AF-A0A1M7YM82-F1
#
_cell.length_a   1.000
_cell.length_b   1.000
_cell.length_c   1.000
_cell.angle_alpha   90.00
_cell.angle_beta   90.00
_cell.angle_gamma   90.00
#
_symmetry.space_group_name_H-M   'P 1'
#
loop_
_entity.id
_entity.type
_entity.pdbx_description
1 polymer ?
#
loop_
_entity_poly.entity_id
_entity_poly.type
_entity_poly.pdbx_seq_one_letter_code
_entity_poly.pdbx_strand_id
1 'polypeptide(L)'
;MDITLFLILFTVCEVLTPLVVEGIKAEFKGIGKSYNATLIALIVSIVVSGLCGIFAYMAKGIDFTVVNVFYIGFLMAANWLGSTLGYDKIKQTLTNIKSIDATDVTKE
;
A
#
# COMPACT_ATOMS: atom_id res chain seq x y z
N MET A 1 12.75 -14.60 -11.29
CA MET A 1 13.27 -13.43 -10.55
C MET A 1 13.92 -13.92 -9.25
N ASP A 2 15.03 -13.34 -8.79
CA ASP A 2 15.62 -13.70 -7.48
C ASP A 2 14.85 -13.10 -6.28
N ILE A 3 14.97 -13.74 -5.12
CA ILE A 3 14.32 -13.33 -3.85
C ILE A 3 14.71 -11.89 -3.48
N THR A 4 15.95 -11.50 -3.71
CA THR A 4 16.41 -10.13 -3.41
C THR A 4 15.66 -9.08 -4.24
N LEU A 5 15.47 -9.33 -5.55
CA LEU A 5 14.73 -8.41 -6.40
C LEU A 5 13.25 -8.37 -6.02
N PHE A 6 12.70 -9.52 -5.59
CA PHE A 6 11.34 -9.59 -5.06
C PHE A 6 11.15 -8.70 -3.85
N LEU A 7 12.03 -8.81 -2.86
CA LEU A 7 11.94 -8.07 -1.61
C LEU A 7 12.12 -6.56 -1.84
N ILE A 8 13.07 -6.16 -2.70
CA ILE A 8 13.26 -4.74 -3.03
C ILE A 8 12.01 -4.17 -3.69
N LEU A 9 11.46 -4.86 -4.68
CA LEU A 9 10.26 -4.42 -5.37
C LEU A 9 9.08 -4.35 -4.40
N PHE A 10 8.92 -5.40 -3.59
CA PHE A 10 7.89 -5.47 -2.56
C PHE A 10 7.95 -4.27 -1.61
N THR A 11 9.12 -3.96 -1.04
CA THR A 11 9.27 -2.81 -0.14
C THR A 11 8.92 -1.49 -0.82
N VAL A 12 9.33 -1.30 -2.08
CA VAL A 12 8.99 -0.07 -2.82
C VAL A 12 7.48 0.03 -3.05
N CYS A 13 6.84 -1.03 -3.54
CA CYS A 13 5.40 -0.98 -3.78
C CYS A 13 4.62 -0.86 -2.44
N GLU A 14 5.12 -1.41 -1.32
CA GLU A 14 4.49 -1.36 0.01
C GLU A 14 4.57 0.02 0.66
N VAL A 15 5.61 0.81 0.40
CA VAL A 15 5.67 2.23 0.82
C VAL A 15 4.75 3.10 -0.03
N LEU A 16 4.66 2.82 -1.34
CA LEU A 16 3.84 3.61 -2.27
C LEU A 16 2.34 3.37 -2.10
N THR A 17 1.93 2.13 -1.85
CA THR A 17 0.51 1.74 -1.75
C THR A 17 -0.27 2.55 -0.69
N PRO A 18 0.17 2.67 0.58
CA PRO A 18 -0.54 3.45 1.59
C PRO A 18 -0.58 4.94 1.26
N LEU A 19 0.46 5.49 0.62
CA LEU A 19 0.49 6.88 0.16
C LEU A 19 -0.59 7.15 -0.90
N VAL A 20 -0.70 6.25 -1.88
CA VAL A 20 -1.74 6.34 -2.94
C VAL A 20 -3.14 6.15 -2.33
N VAL A 21 -3.28 5.22 -1.38
CA VAL A 21 -4.55 5.01 -0.66
C VAL A 21 -4.96 6.29 0.09
N GLU A 22 -4.05 6.95 0.78
CA GLU A 22 -4.34 8.22 1.47
C GLU A 22 -4.71 9.35 0.50
N GLY A 23 -4.02 9.46 -0.63
CA GLY A 23 -4.36 10.40 -1.68
C GLY A 23 -5.80 10.22 -2.18
N ILE A 24 -6.19 8.98 -2.52
CA ILE A 24 -7.56 8.66 -2.96
C ILE A 24 -8.58 8.97 -1.86
N LYS A 25 -8.25 8.68 -0.60
CA LYS A 25 -9.12 8.94 0.55
C LYS A 25 -9.36 10.43 0.78
N ALA A 26 -8.36 11.28 0.55
CA ALA A 26 -8.48 12.73 0.65
C ALA A 26 -9.49 13.27 -0.39
N GLU A 27 -9.37 12.81 -1.64
CA GLU A 27 -10.28 13.17 -2.73
C GLU A 27 -11.72 12.72 -2.42
N PHE A 28 -11.92 11.47 -1.99
CA PHE A 28 -13.25 10.96 -1.66
C PHE A 28 -13.89 11.66 -0.45
N LYS A 29 -13.09 12.11 0.53
CA LYS A 29 -13.58 12.88 1.68
C LYS A 29 -14.10 14.26 1.24
N GLY A 30 -13.50 14.86 0.21
CA GLY A 30 -14.00 16.09 -0.40
C GLY A 30 -15.38 15.95 -1.05
N ILE A 31 -15.76 14.73 -1.47
CA ILE A 31 -17.03 14.42 -2.16
C ILE A 31 -18.08 13.87 -1.17
N GLY A 32 -17.73 13.66 0.11
CA GLY A 32 -18.67 13.23 1.16
C GLY A 32 -19.14 11.77 1.05
N LYS A 33 -18.47 10.91 0.27
CA LYS A 33 -18.81 9.48 0.18
C LYS A 33 -18.14 8.68 1.30
N SER A 34 -18.92 7.82 1.96
CA SER A 34 -18.38 6.78 2.84
C SER A 34 -17.68 5.70 2.01
N TYR A 35 -16.45 5.36 2.39
CA TYR A 35 -15.65 4.35 1.69
C TYR A 35 -15.00 3.38 2.68
N ASN A 36 -14.80 2.14 2.23
CA ASN A 36 -14.11 1.12 2.99
C ASN A 36 -12.60 1.17 2.67
N ALA A 37 -11.79 1.49 3.68
CA ALA A 37 -10.34 1.60 3.58
C ALA A 37 -9.65 0.32 3.07
N THR A 38 -10.16 -0.85 3.45
CA THR A 38 -9.61 -2.15 3.06
C THR A 38 -9.86 -2.44 1.58
N LEU A 39 -11.03 -2.04 1.07
CA LEU A 39 -11.40 -2.25 -0.33
C LEU A 39 -10.62 -1.32 -1.27
N ILE A 40 -10.37 -0.07 -0.85
CA ILE A 40 -9.46 0.84 -1.55
C ILE A 40 -8.04 0.27 -1.54
N ALA A 41 -7.54 -0.19 -0.39
CA ALA A 41 -6.21 -0.79 -0.30
C ALA A 41 -6.07 -2.02 -1.21
N LEU A 42 -7.10 -2.84 -1.35
CA LEU A 42 -7.11 -3.99 -2.27
C LEU A 42 -6.97 -3.53 -3.72
N ILE A 43 -7.80 -2.58 -4.18
CA ILE A 43 -7.74 -2.09 -5.56
C ILE A 43 -6.40 -1.42 -5.85
N VAL A 44 -5.93 -0.56 -4.94
CA VAL A 44 -4.65 0.15 -5.10
C VAL A 44 -3.49 -0.82 -5.09
N SER A 45 -3.49 -1.81 -4.19
CA SER A 45 -2.40 -2.80 -4.14
C SER A 45 -2.29 -3.57 -5.46
N ILE A 46 -3.39 -4.05 -6.03
CA ILE A 46 -3.43 -4.73 -7.34
C ILE A 46 -2.82 -3.85 -8.43
N VAL A 47 -3.24 -2.59 -8.53
CA VAL A 47 -2.80 -1.66 -9.58
C VAL A 47 -1.32 -1.31 -9.40
N VAL A 48 -0.93 -0.90 -8.19
CA VAL A 48 0.44 -0.47 -7.88
C VAL A 48 1.41 -1.63 -8.05
N SER A 49 1.19 -2.77 -7.39
CA SER A 49 2.12 -3.90 -7.47
C SER A 49 2.11 -4.58 -8.85
N GLY A 50 0.97 -4.57 -9.55
CA GLY A 50 0.87 -5.07 -10.92
C GLY A 50 1.72 -4.24 -11.90
N LEU A 51 1.55 -2.91 -11.89
CA LEU A 51 2.36 -2.00 -12.70
C LEU A 51 3.84 -2.05 -12.30
N CYS A 52 4.13 -1.98 -11.00
CA CYS A 52 5.48 -2.07 -10.40
C CYS A 52 6.19 -3.36 -10.87
N GLY A 53 5.48 -4.51 -10.85
CA GLY A 53 5.98 -5.80 -11.34
C GLY A 53 6.26 -5.82 -12.85
N ILE A 54 5.34 -5.31 -13.67
CA ILE A 54 5.50 -5.26 -15.14
C ILE A 54 6.68 -4.36 -15.52
N PHE A 55 6.76 -3.15 -14.96
CA PHE A 55 7.86 -2.22 -15.20
C PHE A 55 9.21 -2.83 -14.80
N ALA A 56 9.27 -3.51 -13.67
CA ALA A 56 10.49 -4.18 -13.23
C ALA A 56 10.94 -5.28 -14.20
N TYR A 57 9.99 -6.03 -14.77
CA TYR A 57 10.31 -7.10 -15.72
C TYR A 57 10.82 -6.53 -17.05
N MET A 58 10.20 -5.46 -17.54
CA MET A 58 10.66 -4.75 -18.73
C MET A 58 12.05 -4.11 -18.51
N ALA A 59 12.29 -3.49 -17.36
CA ALA A 59 13.56 -2.82 -17.05
C ALA A 59 14.73 -3.81 -16.88
N LYS A 60 14.45 -5.04 -16.43
CA LYS A 60 15.46 -6.08 -16.17
C LYS A 60 15.57 -7.12 -17.30
N GLY A 61 14.76 -7.01 -18.35
CA GLY A 61 14.72 -7.99 -19.44
C GLY A 61 14.29 -9.39 -18.97
N ILE A 62 13.42 -9.46 -17.98
CA ILE A 62 12.95 -10.74 -17.43
C ILE A 62 11.81 -11.27 -18.30
N ASP A 63 11.95 -12.49 -18.79
CA ASP A 63 10.90 -13.15 -19.56
C ASP A 63 9.64 -13.40 -18.71
N PHE A 64 8.47 -13.13 -19.30
CA PHE A 64 7.16 -13.44 -18.74
C PHE A 64 6.87 -14.95 -18.85
N THR A 65 7.60 -15.75 -18.07
CA THR A 65 7.31 -17.17 -17.87
C THR A 65 6.24 -17.38 -16.80
N VAL A 66 5.59 -18.54 -16.81
CA VAL A 66 4.54 -18.95 -15.86
C VAL A 66 4.98 -18.72 -14.40
N VAL A 67 6.21 -19.11 -14.06
CA VAL A 67 6.77 -18.96 -12.71
C VAL A 67 6.86 -17.49 -12.28
N ASN A 68 7.26 -16.59 -13.19
CA ASN A 68 7.38 -15.17 -12.91
C ASN A 68 6.01 -14.48 -12.76
N VAL A 69 4.99 -14.94 -13.51
CA VAL A 69 3.60 -14.48 -13.31
C VAL A 69 3.08 -14.84 -11.92
N PHE A 70 3.38 -16.04 -11.41
CA PHE A 70 3.04 -16.41 -10.03
C PHE A 70 3.73 -15.51 -8.99
N TYR A 71 4.97 -15.06 -9.23
CA TYR A 71 5.64 -14.11 -8.35
C TYR A 71 4.93 -12.75 -8.30
N ILE A 72 4.38 -12.26 -9.41
CA ILE A 72 3.58 -11.03 -9.41
C ILE A 72 2.29 -11.24 -8.60
N GLY A 73 1.62 -12.38 -8.76
CA GLY A 73 0.44 -12.71 -7.94
C GLY A 73 0.75 -12.72 -6.44
N PHE A 74 1.89 -13.30 -6.05
CA PHE A 74 2.38 -13.24 -4.67
C PHE A 74 2.72 -11.82 -4.22
N LEU A 75 3.32 -11.00 -5.08
CA LEU A 75 3.62 -9.59 -4.81
C LEU A 75 2.32 -8.81 -4.51
N MET A 76 1.26 -9.06 -5.29
CA MET A 76 -0.05 -8.44 -5.10
C MET A 76 -0.68 -8.82 -3.76
N ALA A 77 -0.72 -10.12 -3.45
CA ALA A 77 -1.27 -10.62 -2.19
C ALA A 77 -0.47 -10.12 -0.97
N ALA A 78 0.86 -10.15 -1.04
CA ALA A 78 1.73 -9.64 0.01
C ALA A 78 1.56 -8.13 0.18
N ASN A 79 1.46 -7.36 -0.91
CA ASN A 79 1.31 -5.91 -0.87
C ASN A 79 -0.05 -5.50 -0.29
N TRP A 80 -1.11 -6.26 -0.56
CA TRP A 80 -2.41 -6.07 0.08
C TRP A 80 -2.35 -6.31 1.60
N LEU A 81 -1.74 -7.42 2.02
CA LEU A 81 -1.58 -7.74 3.44
C LEU A 81 -0.68 -6.72 4.16
N GLY A 82 0.43 -6.32 3.53
CA GLY A 82 1.32 -5.27 4.02
C GLY A 82 0.58 -3.94 4.16
N SER A 83 -0.15 -3.52 3.11
CA SER A 83 -0.91 -2.28 3.15
C SER A 83 -2.05 -2.30 4.16
N THR A 84 -2.72 -3.43 4.42
CA THR A 84 -3.80 -3.47 5.43
C THR A 84 -3.25 -3.46 6.85
N LEU A 85 -2.25 -4.29 7.15
CA LEU A 85 -1.61 -4.35 8.46
C LEU A 85 -0.78 -3.10 8.78
N GLY A 86 -0.09 -2.55 7.78
CA GLY A 86 0.68 -1.32 7.87
C GLY A 86 -0.21 -0.09 8.02
N TYR A 87 -1.31 -0.02 7.26
CA TYR A 87 -2.27 1.08 7.35
C TYR A 87 -2.92 1.19 8.74
N ASP A 88 -3.30 0.06 9.36
CA ASP A 88 -3.92 0.07 10.69
C ASP A 88 -2.96 0.62 11.76
N LYS A 89 -1.68 0.25 11.70
CA LYS A 89 -0.65 0.78 12.60
C LYS A 89 -0.40 2.28 12.41
N ILE A 90 -0.36 2.75 11.17
CA ILE A 90 -0.20 4.19 10.85
C ILE A 90 -1.41 4.97 11.38
N LYS A 91 -2.62 4.50 11.11
CA LYS A 91 -3.86 5.13 11.58
C LYS A 91 -3.95 5.17 13.11
N GLN A 92 -3.55 4.09 13.78
CA GLN A 92 -3.49 4.05 15.24
C GLN A 92 -2.51 5.09 15.79
N THR A 93 -1.33 5.18 15.18
CA THR A 93 -0.29 6.16 15.58
C THR A 93 -0.79 7.59 15.41
N LEU A 94 -1.41 7.92 14.28
CA LEU A 94 -2.01 9.23 14.03
C LEU A 94 -3.14 9.57 15.01
N THR A 95 -3.95 8.59 15.37
CA THR A 95 -5.03 8.77 16.36
C THR A 95 -4.45 9.06 17.75
N ASN A 96 -3.41 8.33 18.16
CA ASN A 96 -2.72 8.54 19.43
C ASN A 96 -2.11 9.95 19.53
N ILE A 97 -1.46 10.43 18.47
CA ILE A 97 -0.89 11.78 18.41
C ILE A 97 -1.99 12.83 18.60
N LYS A 98 -3.12 12.68 17.89
CA LYS A 98 -4.25 13.61 18.01
C LYS A 98 -4.90 13.60 19.39
N SER A 99 -5.00 12.44 20.04
CA SER A 99 -5.51 12.36 21.41
C SER A 99 -4.58 13.00 22.42
N ILE A 100 -3.25 12.86 22.27
CA ILE A 100 -2.28 13.48 23.17
C ILE A 100 -2.41 15.01 23.11
N ASP A 101 -2.48 15.58 21.90
CA ASP A 101 -2.65 17.02 21.68
C ASP A 101 -3.93 17.58 22.34
N ALA A 102 -5.04 16.85 22.25
CA ALA A 102 -6.29 17.23 22.92
C ALA A 102 -6.23 17.14 24.46
N THR A 103 -5.30 16.35 25.01
CA THR A 103 -5.16 16.20 26.47
C THR A 103 -4.30 17.30 27.10
N ASP A 104 -3.43 17.98 26.33
CA ASP A 104 -2.67 19.14 26.79
C ASP A 104 -3.53 20.42 26.83
N VAL A 105 -4.47 20.59 25.89
CA VAL A 105 -5.37 21.76 25.84
C VAL A 105 -6.39 21.80 27.00
N THR A 106 -6.62 20.68 27.69
CA THR A 106 -7.57 20.61 28.83
C THR A 106 -6.90 20.80 30.19
N LYS A 107 -5.58 21.06 30.22
CA LYS A 107 -4.82 21.30 31.45
C LYS A 107 -4.42 22.76 31.68
N GLU A 108 -4.82 23.68 30.79
CA GLU A 108 -4.72 25.14 31.00
C GLU A 108 -6.04 25.76 31.47
#